data_AF-A0A0X3TF25-F1
#
_entry.id   AF-A0A0X3TF25-F1
#
_cell.length_a   1.000
_cell.length_b   1.000
_cell.length_c   1.000
_cell.angle_alpha   90.00
_cell.angle_beta   90.00
_cell.angle_gamma   90.00
#
_symmetry.space_group_name_H-M   'P 1'
#
loop_
_entity.id
_entity.type
_entity.pdbx_description
1 polymer ?
#
loop_
_entity_poly.entity_id
_entity_poly.type
_entity_poly.pdbx_seq_one_letter_code
_entity_poly.pdbx_strand_id
1 'polypeptide(L)'
;MILEAEIIKNQANSSITESRKKQLGQYFTPAPIAQFMAPLFQNNHESVRILVAIQAIHLAVLHQFGKLLTYKSVSEKLVDFIESQVVQTIDHPDCSNRFFESQEVSMRHQIISCAWWLLQDWPKNLYLAWLNGSVRYNQLLKDFDNSPEWYSEMIKMLKVDYRKRLTRRNNHY
;
A
#
# COMPACT_ATOMS: atom_id res chain seq x y z
N MET A 1 20.55 -12.53 -0.82
CA MET A 1 19.51 -11.53 -1.12
C MET A 1 19.63 -10.23 -0.31
N ILE A 2 19.65 -10.23 1.04
CA ILE A 2 19.78 -8.97 1.82
C ILE A 2 21.15 -8.29 1.59
N LEU A 3 22.22 -9.09 1.59
CA LEU A 3 23.60 -8.59 1.48
C LEU A 3 23.91 -7.91 0.13
N GLU A 4 23.39 -8.45 -0.98
CA GLU A 4 23.60 -7.88 -2.32
C GLU A 4 22.88 -6.54 -2.51
N ALA A 5 21.64 -6.42 -2.01
CA ALA A 5 20.90 -5.17 -2.07
C ALA A 5 21.61 -4.06 -1.28
N GLU A 6 22.27 -4.42 -0.17
CA GLU A 6 23.00 -3.49 0.68
C GLU A 6 24.33 -3.04 0.05
N ILE A 7 25.02 -3.95 -0.65
CA ILE A 7 26.23 -3.65 -1.42
C ILE A 7 25.90 -2.69 -2.59
N ILE A 8 24.83 -2.97 -3.34
CA ILE A 8 24.37 -2.12 -4.46
C ILE A 8 23.95 -0.74 -3.95
N LYS A 9 23.25 -0.67 -2.81
CA LYS A 9 22.91 0.59 -2.13
C LYS A 9 24.15 1.41 -1.78
N ASN A 10 25.18 0.77 -1.21
CA ASN A 10 26.39 1.47 -0.79
C ASN A 10 27.22 1.97 -1.98
N GLN A 11 27.24 1.23 -3.08
CA GLN A 11 27.89 1.66 -4.34
C GLN A 11 27.12 2.78 -5.04
N ALA A 12 25.79 2.75 -5.05
CA ALA A 12 24.98 3.82 -5.62
C ALA A 12 25.18 5.13 -4.84
N ASN A 13 25.17 5.06 -3.50
CA ASN A 13 25.31 6.23 -2.64
C ASN A 13 26.69 6.89 -2.67
N SER A 14 27.75 6.11 -2.94
CA SER A 14 29.11 6.64 -3.07
C SER A 14 29.34 7.39 -4.39
N SER A 15 28.53 7.13 -5.41
CA SER A 15 28.62 7.78 -6.73
C SER A 15 27.88 9.13 -6.82
N ILE A 16 27.11 9.52 -5.79
CA ILE A 16 26.28 10.74 -5.81
C ILE A 16 27.05 11.92 -5.22
N THR A 17 27.09 13.03 -5.97
CA THR A 17 27.76 14.29 -5.58
C THR A 17 27.04 14.98 -4.42
N GLU A 18 27.78 15.60 -3.49
CA GLU A 18 27.23 16.26 -2.28
C GLU A 18 26.19 17.35 -2.58
N SER A 19 26.34 18.07 -3.69
CA SER A 19 25.33 19.02 -4.21
C SER A 19 23.97 18.34 -4.46
N ARG A 20 24.00 17.14 -5.03
CA ARG A 20 22.81 16.35 -5.39
C ARG A 20 22.17 15.70 -4.16
N LYS A 21 22.98 15.33 -3.15
CA LYS A 21 22.49 14.86 -1.83
C LYS A 21 21.72 15.96 -1.08
N LYS A 22 22.19 17.21 -1.15
CA LYS A 22 21.50 18.38 -0.57
C LYS A 22 20.16 18.68 -1.26
N GLN A 23 20.07 18.51 -2.58
CA GLN A 23 18.83 18.73 -3.33
C GLN A 23 17.78 17.64 -3.13
N LEU A 24 18.20 16.39 -2.88
CA LEU A 24 17.30 15.24 -2.69
C LEU A 24 16.72 15.13 -1.27
N GLY A 25 17.06 16.07 -0.37
CA GLY A 25 16.40 16.24 0.91
C GLY A 25 16.18 14.93 1.68
N GLN A 26 17.18 14.06 1.82
CA GLN A 26 17.13 12.88 2.70
C GLN A 26 15.86 11.99 2.63
N TYR A 27 15.07 12.00 1.56
CA TYR A 27 13.98 11.03 1.42
C TYR A 27 14.57 9.73 0.89
N PHE A 28 15.12 8.96 1.83
CA PHE A 28 15.51 7.58 1.62
C PHE A 28 14.25 6.81 1.25
N THR A 29 14.14 6.39 -0.01
CA THR A 29 13.19 5.35 -0.40
C THR A 29 13.54 4.11 0.44
N PRO A 30 12.69 3.66 1.38
CA PRO A 30 12.98 2.48 2.19
C PRO A 30 13.34 1.32 1.27
N ALA A 31 14.31 0.48 1.67
CA ALA A 31 14.77 -0.64 0.84
C ALA A 31 13.63 -1.50 0.25
N PRO A 32 12.51 -1.76 0.96
CA PRO A 32 11.35 -2.45 0.38
C PRO A 32 10.69 -1.69 -0.78
N ILE A 33 10.58 -0.35 -0.69
CA ILE A 33 10.03 0.49 -1.76
C ILE A 33 10.99 0.54 -2.94
N ALA A 34 12.30 0.59 -2.70
CA ALA A 34 13.31 0.53 -3.76
C ALA A 34 13.30 -0.84 -4.48
N GLN A 35 13.13 -1.94 -3.74
CA GLN A 35 13.00 -3.29 -4.31
C GLN A 35 11.71 -3.44 -5.12
N PHE A 36 10.60 -2.81 -4.70
CA PHE A 36 9.38 -2.75 -5.50
C PHE A 36 9.53 -1.88 -6.76
N MET A 37 10.25 -0.77 -6.64
CA MET A 37 10.48 0.17 -7.73
C MET A 37 11.48 -0.36 -8.76
N ALA A 38 12.47 -1.16 -8.37
CA ALA A 38 13.54 -1.62 -9.27
C ALA A 38 13.01 -2.40 -10.51
N PRO A 39 12.02 -3.31 -10.38
CA PRO A 39 11.36 -3.93 -11.53
C PRO A 39 10.55 -2.97 -12.41
N LEU A 40 10.13 -1.80 -11.90
CA LEU A 40 9.38 -0.79 -12.67
C LEU A 40 10.23 -0.12 -13.76
N PHE A 41 11.57 -0.17 -13.63
CA PHE A 41 12.50 0.53 -14.52
C PHE A 41 13.37 -0.42 -15.38
N GLN A 42 13.13 -1.73 -15.35
CA GLN A 42 13.88 -2.69 -16.18
C GLN A 42 13.28 -2.77 -17.60
N ASN A 43 13.95 -2.11 -18.55
CA ASN A 43 13.57 -2.05 -19.96
C ASN A 43 13.91 -3.37 -20.70
N ASN A 44 12.90 -4.20 -20.99
CA ASN A 44 12.98 -5.29 -21.99
C ASN A 44 11.77 -5.22 -22.95
N HIS A 45 12.00 -4.77 -24.20
CA HIS A 45 11.01 -4.15 -25.08
C HIS A 45 9.72 -4.94 -25.46
N GLU A 46 9.66 -6.27 -25.38
CA GLU A 46 8.41 -7.04 -25.61
C GLU A 46 7.71 -7.46 -24.30
N SER A 47 8.48 -7.85 -23.28
CA SER A 47 7.97 -8.13 -21.93
C SER A 47 7.50 -6.87 -21.20
N VAL A 48 7.96 -5.69 -21.62
CA VAL A 48 7.62 -4.38 -21.04
C VAL A 48 6.13 -4.08 -21.13
N ARG A 49 5.42 -4.45 -22.20
CA ARG A 49 3.96 -4.15 -22.27
C ARG A 49 3.17 -4.95 -21.23
N ILE A 50 3.53 -6.23 -21.05
CA ILE A 50 2.89 -7.12 -20.09
C ILE A 50 3.28 -6.72 -18.65
N LEU A 51 4.57 -6.43 -18.40
CA LEU A 51 5.05 -5.94 -17.11
C LEU A 51 4.44 -4.58 -16.75
N VAL A 52 4.37 -3.63 -17.68
CA VAL A 52 3.72 -2.32 -17.46
C VAL A 52 2.23 -2.47 -17.20
N ALA A 53 1.54 -3.37 -17.90
CA ALA A 53 0.14 -3.65 -17.62
C ALA A 53 -0.07 -4.28 -16.23
N ILE A 54 0.78 -5.25 -15.85
CA ILE A 54 0.76 -5.86 -14.50
C ILE A 54 1.09 -4.82 -13.42
N GLN A 55 2.03 -3.92 -13.67
CA GLN A 55 2.38 -2.85 -12.74
C GLN A 55 1.25 -1.81 -12.62
N ALA A 56 0.59 -1.48 -13.73
CA ALA A 56 -0.53 -0.56 -13.75
C ALA A 56 -1.73 -1.09 -12.93
N ILE A 57 -2.03 -2.40 -13.00
CA ILE A 57 -3.13 -2.98 -12.20
C ILE A 57 -2.79 -3.03 -10.69
N HIS A 58 -1.53 -3.26 -10.31
CA HIS A 58 -1.12 -3.18 -8.90
C HIS A 58 -1.12 -1.74 -8.38
N LEU A 59 -0.68 -0.79 -9.19
CA LEU A 59 -0.73 0.63 -8.87
C LEU A 59 -2.17 1.12 -8.72
N ALA A 60 -3.09 0.62 -9.55
CA ALA A 60 -4.52 0.92 -9.43
C ALA A 60 -5.09 0.46 -8.08
N VAL A 61 -4.71 -0.74 -7.61
CA VAL A 61 -5.14 -1.25 -6.30
C VAL A 61 -4.47 -0.48 -5.15
N LEU A 62 -3.17 -0.15 -5.28
CA LEU A 62 -2.46 0.66 -4.29
C LEU A 62 -3.12 2.04 -4.15
N HIS A 63 -3.46 2.68 -5.27
CA HIS A 63 -4.19 3.94 -5.29
C HIS A 63 -5.59 3.81 -4.66
N GLN A 64 -6.30 2.72 -4.93
CA GLN A 64 -7.59 2.45 -4.27
C GLN A 64 -7.44 2.34 -2.75
N PHE A 65 -6.40 1.66 -2.26
CA PHE A 65 -6.09 1.62 -0.82
C PHE A 65 -5.70 2.98 -0.27
N GLY A 66 -4.96 3.78 -1.02
CA GLY A 66 -4.70 5.18 -0.69
C GLY A 66 -5.99 5.98 -0.49
N LYS A 67 -6.97 5.84 -1.39
CA LYS A 67 -8.30 6.46 -1.24
C LYS A 67 -9.04 5.98 0.01
N LEU A 68 -8.99 4.68 0.32
CA LEU A 68 -9.62 4.16 1.54
C LEU A 68 -9.03 4.77 2.80
N LEU A 69 -7.71 4.97 2.82
CA LEU A 69 -6.99 5.57 3.93
C LEU A 69 -7.25 7.08 4.07
N THR A 70 -7.78 7.75 3.04
CA THR A 70 -8.18 9.17 3.13
C THR A 70 -9.69 9.35 3.34
N TYR A 71 -10.51 8.29 3.19
CA TYR A 71 -11.94 8.37 3.46
C TYR A 71 -12.23 8.37 4.97
N LYS A 72 -12.78 9.47 5.48
CA LYS A 72 -13.16 9.66 6.89
C LYS A 72 -13.88 8.46 7.54
N SER A 73 -14.79 7.79 6.82
CA SER A 73 -15.55 6.68 7.37
C SER A 73 -14.76 5.37 7.57
N VAL A 74 -13.54 5.28 7.02
CA VAL A 74 -12.71 4.08 6.97
C VAL A 74 -11.33 4.32 7.58
N SER A 75 -10.75 5.49 7.30
CA SER A 75 -9.38 5.85 7.60
C SER A 75 -9.01 5.60 9.06
N GLU A 76 -9.79 6.10 10.02
CA GLU A 76 -9.53 5.95 11.46
C GLU A 76 -9.33 4.48 11.84
N LYS A 77 -10.33 3.62 11.58
CA LYS A 77 -10.29 2.20 11.96
C LYS A 77 -9.24 1.39 11.21
N LEU A 78 -8.95 1.78 9.98
CA LEU A 78 -7.96 1.11 9.15
C LEU A 78 -6.55 1.49 9.58
N VAL A 79 -6.30 2.76 9.87
CA VAL A 79 -5.02 3.24 10.40
C VAL A 79 -4.79 2.65 11.78
N ASP A 80 -5.77 2.70 12.69
CA ASP A 80 -5.68 2.08 14.03
C ASP A 80 -5.30 0.60 13.94
N PHE A 81 -5.92 -0.12 13.00
CA PHE A 81 -5.64 -1.54 12.80
C PHE A 81 -4.22 -1.75 12.26
N ILE A 82 -3.81 -1.00 11.24
CA ILE A 82 -2.46 -1.12 10.67
C ILE A 82 -1.41 -0.78 11.73
N GLU A 83 -1.62 0.29 12.51
CA GLU A 83 -0.79 0.67 13.65
C GLU A 83 -0.70 -0.48 14.66
N SER A 84 -1.80 -1.17 14.94
CA SER A 84 -1.79 -2.36 15.81
C SER A 84 -1.00 -3.55 15.25
N GLN A 85 -0.70 -3.57 13.94
CA GLN A 85 0.08 -4.63 13.29
C GLN A 85 1.56 -4.27 13.11
N VAL A 86 1.91 -2.99 13.21
CA VAL A 86 3.28 -2.50 13.04
C VAL A 86 3.83 -1.95 14.35
N VAL A 87 5.15 -1.95 14.51
CA VAL A 87 5.81 -1.43 15.73
C VAL A 87 6.05 0.10 15.63
N GLN A 88 5.29 0.79 14.78
CA GLN A 88 5.46 2.22 14.50
C GLN A 88 4.15 2.95 14.74
N THR A 89 4.25 4.14 15.33
CA THR A 89 3.11 5.04 15.47
C THR A 89 2.77 5.64 14.11
N ILE A 90 1.48 5.69 13.78
CA ILE A 90 0.99 6.15 12.49
C ILE A 90 0.14 7.39 12.70
N ASP A 91 0.49 8.49 12.04
CA ASP A 91 -0.32 9.71 12.13
C ASP A 91 -1.65 9.54 11.40
N HIS A 92 -2.74 10.10 11.93
CA HIS A 92 -4.02 10.03 11.23
C HIS A 92 -4.08 11.08 10.11
N PRO A 93 -4.42 10.69 8.87
CA PRO A 93 -4.57 11.65 7.79
C PRO A 93 -5.72 12.62 8.10
N ASP A 94 -5.51 13.89 7.79
CA ASP A 94 -6.57 14.89 7.90
C ASP A 94 -7.63 14.61 6.84
N CYS A 95 -8.70 13.93 7.26
CA CYS A 95 -9.80 13.53 6.40
C CYS A 95 -10.75 14.69 6.07
N SER A 96 -10.49 15.91 6.57
CA SER A 96 -11.19 17.12 6.10
C SER A 96 -10.75 17.49 4.68
N ASN A 97 -9.52 17.15 4.32
CA ASN A 97 -8.94 17.46 3.02
C ASN A 97 -9.05 16.24 2.10
N ARG A 98 -10.03 16.29 1.19
CA ARG A 98 -10.43 15.15 0.35
C ARG A 98 -9.40 14.76 -0.71
N PHE A 99 -8.49 15.66 -1.07
CA PHE A 99 -7.50 15.40 -2.12
C PHE A 99 -6.24 14.81 -1.50
N PHE A 100 -5.71 13.77 -2.14
CA PHE A 100 -4.47 13.13 -1.70
C PHE A 100 -3.29 14.09 -1.83
N GLU A 101 -3.26 14.87 -2.92
CA GLU A 101 -2.19 15.79 -3.28
C GLU A 101 -2.06 17.00 -2.35
N SER A 102 -3.14 17.36 -1.65
CA SER A 102 -3.16 18.47 -0.70
C SER A 102 -2.71 18.09 0.71
N GLN A 103 -2.43 16.81 0.95
CA GLN A 103 -1.82 16.33 2.19
C GLN A 103 -0.31 16.66 2.20
N GLU A 104 0.25 16.81 3.41
CA GLU A 104 1.69 16.99 3.58
C GLU A 104 2.46 15.84 2.92
N VAL A 105 3.68 16.11 2.44
CA VAL A 105 4.55 15.11 1.82
C VAL A 105 4.77 13.91 2.74
N SER A 106 5.02 14.15 4.03
CA SER A 106 5.18 13.11 5.06
C SER A 106 3.93 12.20 5.15
N MET A 107 2.75 12.82 5.24
CA MET A 107 1.46 12.12 5.29
C MET A 107 1.20 11.30 4.02
N ARG A 108 1.51 11.84 2.83
CA ARG A 108 1.38 11.09 1.58
C ARG A 108 2.27 9.84 1.55
N HIS A 109 3.51 9.96 2.01
CA HIS A 109 4.40 8.79 2.12
C HIS A 109 3.84 7.75 3.10
N GLN A 110 3.27 8.20 4.22
CA GLN A 110 2.67 7.30 5.19
C GLN A 110 1.43 6.58 4.64
N ILE A 111 0.54 7.30 3.95
CA ILE A 111 -0.63 6.72 3.26
C ILE A 111 -0.18 5.67 2.25
N ILE A 112 0.82 5.97 1.42
CA ILE A 112 1.39 5.01 0.46
C ILE A 112 1.97 3.80 1.20
N SER A 113 2.63 4.00 2.34
CA SER A 113 3.23 2.92 3.12
C SER A 113 2.17 2.01 3.75
N CYS A 114 1.07 2.58 4.24
CA CYS A 114 -0.07 1.82 4.76
C CYS A 114 -0.80 1.06 3.65
N ALA A 115 -1.03 1.70 2.51
CA ALA A 115 -1.59 1.06 1.32
C ALA A 115 -0.70 -0.09 0.83
N TRP A 116 0.61 0.12 0.89
CA TRP A 116 1.61 -0.88 0.55
C TRP A 116 1.56 -2.07 1.50
N TRP A 117 1.47 -1.82 2.81
CA TRP A 117 1.34 -2.88 3.81
C TRP A 117 0.16 -3.81 3.52
N LEU A 118 -0.98 -3.27 3.06
CA LEU A 118 -2.15 -4.07 2.65
C LEU A 118 -1.87 -4.98 1.44
N LEU A 119 -0.97 -4.58 0.53
CA LEU A 119 -0.58 -5.35 -0.65
C LEU A 119 0.60 -6.29 -0.43
N GLN A 120 1.48 -6.00 0.52
CA GLN A 120 2.76 -6.70 0.68
C GLN A 120 2.60 -8.20 0.97
N ASP A 121 1.60 -8.59 1.76
CA ASP A 121 1.25 -10.00 2.04
C ASP A 121 -0.18 -10.27 1.55
N TRP A 122 -0.41 -10.10 0.25
CA TRP A 122 -1.71 -10.28 -0.37
C TRP A 122 -2.14 -11.76 -0.40
N PRO A 123 -3.40 -12.10 -0.07
CA PRO A 123 -4.49 -11.23 0.40
C PRO A 123 -4.62 -11.18 1.94
N LYS A 124 -3.64 -11.72 2.67
CA LYS A 124 -3.72 -11.95 4.12
C LYS A 124 -3.91 -10.67 4.92
N ASN A 125 -3.14 -9.62 4.65
CA ASN A 125 -3.24 -8.36 5.41
C ASN A 125 -4.60 -7.70 5.22
N LEU A 126 -5.13 -7.69 3.99
CA LEU A 126 -6.49 -7.23 3.73
C LEU A 126 -7.54 -8.10 4.44
N TYR A 127 -7.35 -9.43 4.44
CA TYR A 127 -8.26 -10.34 5.12
C TYR A 127 -8.31 -10.07 6.63
N LEU A 128 -7.16 -9.82 7.27
CA LEU A 128 -7.10 -9.47 8.69
C LEU A 128 -7.77 -8.13 8.98
N ALA A 129 -7.55 -7.11 8.14
CA ALA A 129 -8.25 -5.82 8.27
C ALA A 129 -9.78 -5.97 8.13
N TRP A 130 -10.22 -6.81 7.20
CA TRP A 130 -11.63 -7.14 7.03
C TRP A 130 -12.20 -7.89 8.24
N LEU A 131 -11.46 -8.86 8.77
CA LEU A 131 -11.82 -9.68 9.92
C LEU A 131 -11.94 -8.85 11.20
N ASN A 132 -11.01 -7.90 11.40
CA ASN A 132 -11.05 -6.91 12.48
C ASN A 132 -12.24 -5.95 12.33
N GLY A 133 -12.72 -5.75 11.10
CA GLY A 133 -13.87 -4.90 10.78
C GLY A 133 -13.48 -3.46 10.46
N SER A 134 -12.19 -3.20 10.27
CA SER A 134 -11.63 -1.93 9.83
C SER A 134 -12.04 -1.55 8.42
N VAL A 135 -12.32 -2.54 7.56
CA VAL A 135 -12.84 -2.34 6.21
C VAL A 135 -14.07 -3.21 5.93
N ARG A 136 -14.93 -2.76 5.02
CA ARG A 136 -16.10 -3.50 4.54
C ARG A 136 -16.03 -3.73 3.04
N TYR A 137 -16.67 -4.82 2.60
CA TYR A 137 -16.81 -5.18 1.18
C TYR A 137 -17.23 -3.99 0.29
N ASN A 138 -18.32 -3.29 0.67
CA ASN A 138 -18.83 -2.15 -0.11
C ASN A 138 -17.83 -0.99 -0.23
N GLN A 139 -16.89 -0.86 0.71
CA GLN A 139 -15.89 0.21 0.68
C GLN A 139 -14.77 -0.13 -0.30
N LEU A 140 -14.35 -1.40 -0.33
CA LEU A 140 -13.22 -1.87 -1.15
C LEU A 140 -13.44 -1.67 -2.65
N LEU A 141 -14.67 -1.81 -3.13
CA LEU A 141 -15.05 -1.60 -4.53
C LEU A 141 -15.64 -0.21 -4.82
N LYS A 142 -15.74 0.66 -3.80
CA LYS A 142 -16.36 1.98 -3.98
C LYS A 142 -15.50 2.84 -4.90
N ASP A 143 -16.14 3.43 -5.91
CA ASP A 143 -15.51 4.35 -6.88
C ASP A 143 -14.30 3.73 -7.62
N PHE A 144 -14.33 2.41 -7.84
CA PHE A 144 -13.28 1.63 -8.48
C PHE A 144 -13.80 0.84 -9.69
N ASP A 145 -14.35 1.55 -10.69
CA ASP A 145 -15.08 0.96 -11.82
C ASP A 145 -14.26 -0.02 -12.67
N ASN A 146 -12.95 0.22 -12.80
CA ASN A 146 -12.02 -0.62 -13.56
C ASN A 146 -11.14 -1.47 -12.64
N SER A 147 -11.74 -2.10 -11.62
CA SER A 147 -10.99 -2.93 -10.68
C SER A 147 -10.42 -4.19 -11.37
N PRO A 148 -9.13 -4.53 -11.15
CA PRO A 148 -8.55 -5.75 -11.71
C PRO A 148 -9.33 -7.01 -11.33
N GLU A 149 -9.39 -7.99 -12.21
CA GLU A 149 -10.18 -9.22 -12.00
C GLU A 149 -9.75 -9.97 -10.74
N TRP A 150 -8.44 -10.23 -10.58
CA TRP A 150 -7.87 -10.90 -9.40
C TRP A 150 -8.24 -10.21 -8.08
N TYR A 151 -8.29 -8.87 -8.09
CA TYR A 151 -8.68 -8.08 -6.92
C TYR A 151 -10.16 -8.29 -6.65
N SER A 152 -10.99 -8.10 -7.67
CA SER A 152 -12.45 -8.19 -7.60
C SER A 152 -12.92 -9.57 -7.12
N GLU A 153 -12.29 -10.64 -7.59
CA GLU A 153 -12.57 -12.01 -7.17
C GLU A 153 -12.29 -12.22 -5.68
N MET A 154 -11.14 -11.75 -5.18
CA MET A 154 -10.84 -11.80 -3.75
C MET A 154 -11.84 -10.98 -2.93
N ILE A 155 -12.18 -9.76 -3.38
CA ILE A 155 -13.13 -8.92 -2.65
C ILE A 155 -14.52 -9.58 -2.60
N LYS A 156 -14.96 -10.28 -3.65
CA LYS A 156 -16.23 -11.04 -3.63
C LYS A 156 -16.26 -12.09 -2.52
N MET A 157 -15.13 -12.73 -2.18
CA MET A 157 -15.06 -13.68 -1.06
C MET A 157 -15.25 -13.04 0.31
N LEU A 158 -15.00 -11.73 0.43
CA LEU A 158 -15.20 -10.93 1.65
C LEU A 158 -16.65 -10.44 1.81
N LYS A 159 -17.52 -10.70 0.83
CA LYS A 159 -18.96 -10.41 0.88
C LYS A 159 -19.67 -11.42 1.77
N VAL A 160 -19.66 -11.18 3.08
CA VAL A 160 -20.31 -12.06 4.07
C VAL A 160 -21.07 -11.23 5.10
N ASP A 161 -22.19 -11.77 5.60
CA ASP A 161 -22.92 -11.21 6.73
C ASP A 161 -22.03 -10.98 7.95
N TYR A 162 -22.23 -9.84 8.60
CA TYR A 162 -21.49 -9.42 9.80
C TYR A 162 -21.47 -10.49 10.91
N ARG A 163 -22.58 -11.23 11.09
CA ARG A 163 -22.68 -12.31 12.08
C ARG A 163 -21.72 -13.47 11.79
N LYS A 164 -21.63 -13.88 10.52
CA LYS A 164 -20.71 -14.95 10.08
C LYS A 164 -19.25 -14.51 10.16
N ARG A 165 -18.98 -13.21 9.96
CA ARG A 165 -17.65 -12.63 10.14
C ARG A 165 -17.16 -12.73 11.59
N LEU A 166 -18.03 -12.46 12.56
CA LEU A 166 -17.69 -12.56 13.99
C LEU A 166 -17.30 -14.00 14.37
N THR A 167 -18.03 -15.00 13.84
CA THR A 167 -17.71 -16.42 14.05
C THR A 167 -16.34 -16.78 13.48
N ARG A 168 -15.99 -16.28 12.28
CA ARG A 168 -14.67 -16.51 11.68
C ARG A 168 -13.53 -15.89 12.48
N ARG A 169 -13.78 -14.73 13.10
CA ARG A 169 -12.80 -14.06 13.95
C ARG A 169 -12.46 -14.92 15.18
N ASN A 170 -13.46 -15.52 15.79
CA ASN A 170 -13.28 -16.35 16.99
C ASN A 170 -12.60 -17.70 16.72
N ASN A 171 -12.63 -18.20 15.48
CA ASN A 171 -11.99 -19.46 15.08
C ASN A 171 -10.52 -19.29 14.64
N HIS A 172 -9.97 -18.06 14.67
CA HIS A 172 -8.61 -17.74 14.22
C HIS A 172 -7.69 -17.29 15.36
N TYR A 173 -8.15 -17.46 16.60
CA TYR A 173 -7.37 -17.30 17.83
C TYR A 173 -7.05 -18.67 18.43
#